data_AF-G9XNX8-F1
#
_entry.id   AF-G9XNX8-F1
#
_cell.length_a   1.000
_cell.length_b   1.000
_cell.length_c   1.000
_cell.angle_alpha   90.00
_cell.angle_beta   90.00
_cell.angle_gamma   90.00
#
_symmetry.space_group_name_H-M   'P 1'
#
loop_
_entity.id
_entity.type
_entity.pdbx_description
1 polymer ?
#
loop_
_entity_poly.entity_id
_entity_poly.type
_entity_poly.pdbx_seq_one_letter_code
_entity_poly.pdbx_strand_id
1 'polypeptide(L)'
;MGEYVREEVYPIIQGLDLYLAKGKAISYNSSSFNQLKLNLREYELYFNERRCENFDMVGTYRPYHFNSENFGLYLYAEMFGMYLLSILRQTLMTLREAHTLALDSVLTHVSFHYLIERYCILLDDVGRNNEGLYPAYKRKIYSQTWGTQDCLEETLANAFVLKAHPYWTDKQKDYIQSVYARQREGYIQAHNLNPVHYQELYGLLENQLRGQRSAHEVPSLYDFVHKNLPFRFIGLPVYLVNDCGKLEEFIQIVELLFPQI
;
A
#
# COMPACT_ATOMS: atom_id res chain seq x y z
N MET A 1 -8.18 -11.65 20.07
CA MET A 1 -9.40 -11.21 19.37
C MET A 1 -9.57 -9.74 19.72
N GLY A 2 -9.15 -8.85 18.82
CA GLY A 2 -9.31 -7.41 19.00
C GLY A 2 -10.74 -6.99 18.69
N GLU A 3 -11.24 -5.97 19.37
CA GLU A 3 -12.56 -5.39 19.12
C GLU A 3 -12.69 -5.01 17.65
N TYR A 4 -13.73 -5.53 17.00
CA TYR A 4 -14.06 -5.22 15.60
C TYR A 4 -14.65 -3.81 15.58
N VAL A 5 -13.79 -2.77 15.55
CA VAL A 5 -14.25 -1.43 15.19
C VAL A 5 -14.71 -1.53 13.75
N ARG A 6 -16.03 -1.42 13.53
CA ARG A 6 -16.59 -1.38 12.19
C ARG A 6 -16.21 -0.04 11.59
N GLU A 7 -15.02 0.02 10.98
CA GLU A 7 -14.55 1.17 10.23
C GLU A 7 -15.62 1.57 9.20
N GLU A 8 -15.88 2.87 9.10
CA GLU A 8 -16.80 3.41 8.10
C GLU A 8 -16.06 3.49 6.77
N VAL A 9 -16.58 2.77 5.77
CA VAL A 9 -15.85 2.51 4.51
C VAL A 9 -16.74 2.79 3.31
N TYR A 10 -16.15 3.40 2.30
CA TYR A 10 -16.82 3.91 1.12
C TYR A 10 -16.25 3.23 -0.13
N PRO A 11 -17.01 2.37 -0.82
CA PRO A 11 -16.51 1.65 -1.99
C PRO A 11 -16.28 2.61 -3.16
N ILE A 12 -15.13 2.46 -3.82
CA ILE A 12 -14.79 3.20 -5.03
C ILE A 12 -15.25 2.39 -6.24
N ILE A 13 -16.19 2.96 -7.00
CA ILE A 13 -16.84 2.26 -8.13
C ILE A 13 -15.81 1.88 -9.19
N GLN A 14 -14.91 2.82 -9.55
CA GLN A 14 -13.79 2.55 -10.45
C GLN A 14 -12.51 3.07 -9.80
N GLY A 15 -11.50 2.22 -9.60
CA GLY A 15 -10.22 2.67 -9.02
C GLY A 15 -9.55 3.82 -9.80
N LEU A 16 -9.89 3.99 -11.09
CA LEU A 16 -9.45 5.13 -11.90
C LEU A 16 -10.01 6.47 -11.37
N ASP A 17 -11.17 6.47 -10.71
CA ASP A 17 -11.82 7.69 -10.19
C ASP A 17 -10.93 8.40 -9.15
N LEU A 18 -10.05 7.66 -8.45
CA LEU A 18 -9.04 8.22 -7.55
C LEU A 18 -8.04 9.14 -8.27
N TYR A 19 -7.81 8.94 -9.56
CA TYR A 19 -6.83 9.69 -10.37
C TYR A 19 -7.45 10.85 -11.16
N LEU A 20 -8.78 10.89 -11.24
CA LEU A 20 -9.48 11.85 -12.09
C LEU A 20 -9.70 13.16 -11.35
N ALA A 21 -9.01 14.21 -11.80
CA ALA A 21 -9.41 15.57 -11.47
C ALA A 21 -10.62 15.96 -12.34
N LYS A 22 -11.84 15.94 -11.80
CA LYS A 22 -12.93 16.77 -12.32
C LYS A 22 -13.49 17.64 -11.19
N GLY A 23 -14.00 18.81 -11.56
CA GLY A 23 -14.32 19.89 -10.62
C GLY A 23 -13.39 21.09 -10.79
N LYS A 24 -13.60 22.13 -9.98
CA LYS A 24 -12.76 23.33 -10.02
C LYS A 24 -11.36 22.97 -9.53
N ALA A 25 -10.33 23.29 -10.31
CA ALA A 25 -8.94 23.07 -9.89
C ALA A 25 -8.70 23.69 -8.51
N ILE A 26 -8.39 22.85 -7.52
CA ILE A 26 -8.03 23.29 -6.19
C ILE A 26 -6.57 23.72 -6.25
N SER A 27 -6.34 25.02 -6.05
CA SER A 27 -4.99 25.53 -5.90
C SER A 27 -4.42 25.08 -4.55
N TYR A 28 -3.16 24.65 -4.54
CA TYR A 28 -2.37 24.41 -3.32
C TYR A 28 -2.35 25.63 -2.38
N ASN A 29 -2.63 26.83 -2.90
CA ASN A 29 -2.70 28.08 -2.15
C ASN A 29 -4.13 28.54 -1.84
N SER A 30 -5.15 27.72 -2.13
CA SER A 30 -6.54 28.02 -1.78
C SER A 30 -6.74 28.02 -0.27
N SER A 31 -7.72 28.82 0.20
CA SER A 31 -8.07 28.87 1.64
C SER A 31 -8.40 27.48 2.18
N SER A 32 -9.23 26.71 1.47
CA SER A 32 -9.63 25.36 1.86
C SER A 32 -8.45 24.39 1.96
N PHE A 33 -7.52 24.41 0.99
CA PHE A 33 -6.35 23.54 1.03
C PHE A 33 -5.35 23.96 2.12
N ASN A 34 -5.22 25.26 2.40
CA ASN A 34 -4.42 25.74 3.53
C ASN A 34 -5.02 25.33 4.87
N GLN A 35 -6.35 25.33 5.00
CA GLN A 35 -7.01 24.80 6.18
C GLN A 35 -6.77 23.29 6.33
N LEU A 36 -6.82 22.53 5.23
CA LEU A 36 -6.49 21.11 5.24
C LEU A 36 -5.08 20.85 5.77
N LYS A 37 -4.07 21.63 5.35
CA LYS A 37 -2.70 21.54 5.88
C LYS A 37 -2.63 21.74 7.40
N LEU A 38 -3.42 22.68 7.93
CA LEU A 38 -3.46 22.96 9.36
C LEU A 38 -4.13 21.82 10.13
N ASN A 39 -5.20 21.26 9.57
CA ASN A 39 -5.92 20.12 10.16
C ASN A 39 -5.03 18.88 10.19
N LEU A 40 -4.30 18.62 9.10
CA LEU A 40 -3.44 17.45 8.94
C LEU A 40 -1.98 17.69 9.37
N ARG A 41 -1.71 18.71 10.19
CA ARG A 41 -0.33 19.10 10.59
C ARG A 41 0.46 17.98 11.27
N GLU A 42 -0.22 16.97 11.80
CA GLU A 42 0.42 15.81 12.42
C GLU A 42 1.24 14.98 11.43
N TYR A 43 1.12 15.22 10.12
CA TYR A 43 2.02 14.63 9.13
C TYR A 43 3.50 14.91 9.46
N GLU A 44 3.82 16.02 10.15
CA GLU A 44 5.18 16.32 10.61
C GLU A 44 5.68 15.37 11.72
N LEU A 45 4.78 14.69 12.41
CA LEU A 45 5.10 13.68 13.41
C LEU A 45 5.26 12.29 12.76
N TYR A 46 4.40 11.96 11.81
CA TYR A 46 4.35 10.65 11.14
C TYR A 46 5.30 10.52 9.93
N PHE A 47 5.53 11.61 9.19
CA PHE A 47 6.27 11.62 7.93
C PHE A 47 7.31 12.75 7.90
N ASN A 48 8.37 12.62 8.70
CA ASN A 48 9.46 13.60 8.82
C ASN A 48 10.82 13.06 8.40
N GLU A 49 11.84 13.92 8.52
CA GLU A 49 13.22 13.61 8.12
C GLU A 49 13.86 12.49 8.96
N ARG A 50 13.40 12.24 10.18
CA ARG A 50 13.95 11.23 11.09
C ARG A 50 13.18 9.91 11.06
N ARG A 51 11.88 9.98 10.80
CA ARG A 51 10.97 8.83 10.82
C ARG A 51 9.86 9.04 9.81
N CYS A 52 9.60 7.99 9.06
CA CYS A 52 8.42 7.85 8.22
C CYS A 52 7.64 6.62 8.66
N GLU A 53 6.31 6.75 8.79
CA GLU A 53 5.45 5.59 8.96
C GLU A 53 5.35 4.75 7.68
N ASN A 54 4.94 3.50 7.86
CA ASN A 54 4.85 2.51 6.78
C ASN A 54 3.64 2.76 5.88
N PHE A 55 3.68 2.29 4.64
CA PHE A 55 2.54 2.41 3.74
C PHE A 55 1.30 1.65 4.23
N ASP A 56 1.48 0.62 5.05
CA ASP A 56 0.40 -0.05 5.80
C ASP A 56 -0.46 0.90 6.64
N MET A 57 0.10 2.03 7.09
CA MET A 57 -0.67 3.04 7.82
C MET A 57 -1.48 3.95 6.90
N VAL A 58 -1.13 4.02 5.63
CA VAL A 58 -1.82 4.82 4.61
C VAL A 58 -2.86 3.98 3.88
N GLY A 59 -2.56 2.71 3.64
CA GLY A 59 -3.48 1.77 3.04
C GLY A 59 -3.20 0.33 3.48
N THR A 60 -4.24 -0.50 3.59
CA THR A 60 -4.09 -1.92 3.94
C THR A 60 -4.79 -2.83 2.95
N TYR A 61 -4.26 -4.04 2.80
CA TYR A 61 -4.92 -5.09 2.06
C TYR A 61 -5.74 -5.96 3.01
N ARG A 62 -7.05 -6.01 2.80
CA ARG A 62 -7.93 -6.95 3.50
C ARG A 62 -8.04 -8.24 2.70
N PRO A 63 -7.45 -9.36 3.17
CA PRO A 63 -7.37 -10.56 2.35
C PRO A 63 -8.71 -11.25 2.18
N TYR A 64 -8.92 -11.86 1.02
CA TYR A 64 -10.16 -12.51 0.64
C TYR A 64 -10.56 -13.62 1.63
N HIS A 65 -9.58 -14.43 2.07
CA HIS A 65 -9.85 -15.56 2.97
C HIS A 65 -10.47 -15.16 4.31
N PHE A 66 -10.24 -13.93 4.77
CA PHE A 66 -10.74 -13.45 6.07
C PHE A 66 -11.92 -12.50 5.95
N ASN A 67 -12.08 -11.83 4.81
CA ASN A 67 -13.02 -10.71 4.66
C ASN A 67 -14.16 -10.99 3.67
N SER A 68 -14.09 -12.07 2.88
CA SER A 68 -15.11 -12.46 1.91
C SER A 68 -15.48 -11.31 0.96
N GLU A 69 -16.68 -10.73 1.07
CA GLU A 69 -17.15 -9.64 0.20
C GLU A 69 -16.52 -8.29 0.56
N ASN A 70 -15.94 -8.14 1.75
CA ASN A 70 -15.24 -6.95 2.21
C ASN A 70 -13.71 -7.05 1.99
N PHE A 71 -13.28 -7.83 0.99
CA PHE A 71 -11.87 -7.93 0.64
C PHE A 71 -11.50 -6.80 -0.33
N GLY A 72 -10.24 -6.36 -0.28
CA GLY A 72 -9.78 -5.32 -1.18
C GLY A 72 -8.72 -4.42 -0.57
N LEU A 73 -8.47 -3.31 -1.24
CA LEU A 73 -7.53 -2.27 -0.83
C LEU A 73 -8.29 -1.19 -0.06
N TYR A 74 -7.85 -0.90 1.15
CA TYR A 74 -8.47 0.08 2.04
C TYR A 74 -7.51 1.26 2.16
N LEU A 75 -7.90 2.43 1.64
CA LEU A 75 -7.11 3.65 1.67
C LEU A 75 -7.64 4.58 2.77
N TYR A 76 -6.81 4.90 3.74
CA TYR A 76 -7.16 5.71 4.92
C TYR A 76 -7.03 7.19 4.55
N ALA A 77 -8.14 7.93 4.57
CA ALA A 77 -8.23 9.26 3.95
C ALA A 77 -7.35 10.30 4.64
N GLU A 78 -7.35 10.35 5.97
CA GLU A 78 -6.52 11.24 6.79
C GLU A 78 -5.03 10.90 6.60
N MET A 79 -4.68 9.62 6.73
CA MET A 79 -3.31 9.14 6.56
C MET A 79 -2.78 9.39 5.15
N PHE A 80 -3.62 9.21 4.13
CA PHE A 80 -3.27 9.55 2.75
C PHE A 80 -3.04 11.05 2.57
N GLY A 81 -3.91 11.88 3.14
CA GLY A 81 -3.75 13.33 3.13
C GLY A 81 -2.42 13.75 3.79
N MET A 82 -2.09 13.17 4.94
CA MET A 82 -0.81 13.42 5.61
C MET A 82 0.40 12.98 4.78
N TYR A 83 0.35 11.80 4.16
CA TYR A 83 1.42 11.34 3.29
C TYR A 83 1.60 12.26 2.07
N LEU A 84 0.50 12.68 1.44
CA LEU A 84 0.50 13.63 0.33
C LEU A 84 1.14 14.98 0.71
N LEU A 85 0.81 15.52 1.89
CA LEU A 85 1.42 16.76 2.39
C LEU A 85 2.92 16.59 2.62
N SER A 86 3.37 15.42 3.07
CA SER A 86 4.80 15.12 3.20
C SER A 86 5.52 15.16 1.85
N ILE A 87 4.93 14.58 0.79
CA ILE A 87 5.46 14.68 -0.58
C ILE A 87 5.56 16.14 -1.00
N LEU A 88 4.50 16.92 -0.82
CA LEU A 88 4.46 18.33 -1.24
C LEU A 88 5.44 19.21 -0.48
N ARG A 89 5.73 18.89 0.79
CA ARG A 89 6.73 19.61 1.57
C ARG A 89 8.15 19.30 1.13
N GLN A 90 8.44 18.02 0.93
CA GLN A 90 9.80 17.55 0.66
C GLN A 90 10.18 17.62 -0.81
N THR A 91 9.21 17.85 -1.68
CA THR A 91 9.40 17.90 -3.13
C THR A 91 8.80 19.17 -3.71
N LEU A 92 9.36 19.65 -4.83
CA LEU A 92 8.76 20.72 -5.62
C LEU A 92 7.74 20.18 -6.65
N MET A 93 6.96 19.15 -6.29
CA MET A 93 5.93 18.59 -7.18
C MET A 93 4.66 19.44 -7.11
N THR A 94 3.91 19.47 -8.20
CA THR A 94 2.53 19.99 -8.20
C THR A 94 1.64 19.08 -7.36
N LEU A 95 0.49 19.60 -6.90
CA LEU A 95 -0.51 18.80 -6.18
C LEU A 95 -0.88 17.52 -6.93
N ARG A 96 -1.06 17.63 -8.25
CA ARG A 96 -1.43 16.48 -9.09
C ARG A 96 -0.31 15.43 -9.17
N GLU A 97 0.93 15.86 -9.38
CA GLU A 97 2.08 14.94 -9.42
C GLU A 97 2.28 14.22 -8.09
N ALA A 98 2.20 14.95 -6.99
CA ALA A 98 2.32 14.40 -5.65
C ALA A 98 1.17 13.41 -5.34
N HIS A 99 -0.06 13.75 -5.74
CA HIS A 99 -1.22 12.88 -5.57
C HIS A 99 -1.09 11.58 -6.38
N THR A 100 -0.67 11.66 -7.64
CA THR A 100 -0.41 10.49 -8.46
C THR A 100 0.71 9.63 -7.86
N LEU A 101 1.81 10.23 -7.39
CA LEU A 101 2.88 9.50 -6.72
C LEU A 101 2.39 8.82 -5.43
N ALA A 102 1.58 9.51 -4.62
CA ALA A 102 1.01 8.97 -3.40
C ALA A 102 0.14 7.73 -3.69
N LEU A 103 -0.80 7.85 -4.64
CA LEU A 103 -1.68 6.75 -5.03
C LEU A 103 -0.88 5.58 -5.62
N ASP A 104 -0.02 5.84 -6.60
CA ASP A 104 0.77 4.80 -7.26
C ASP A 104 1.64 4.06 -6.23
N SER A 105 2.30 4.77 -5.31
CA SER A 105 3.14 4.12 -4.29
C SER A 105 2.34 3.28 -3.29
N VAL A 106 1.24 3.81 -2.75
CA VAL A 106 0.44 3.08 -1.75
C VAL A 106 -0.32 1.93 -2.40
N LEU A 107 -1.04 2.15 -3.49
CA LEU A 107 -1.83 1.10 -4.13
C LEU A 107 -0.94 -0.04 -4.65
N THR A 108 0.25 0.26 -5.16
CA THR A 108 1.21 -0.77 -5.60
C THR A 108 1.78 -1.55 -4.43
N HIS A 109 2.19 -0.90 -3.34
CA HIS A 109 2.64 -1.58 -2.14
C HIS A 109 1.55 -2.51 -1.60
N VAL A 110 0.34 -1.99 -1.39
CA VAL A 110 -0.75 -2.73 -0.77
C VAL A 110 -1.23 -3.89 -1.65
N SER A 111 -1.24 -3.69 -2.98
CA SER A 111 -1.61 -4.76 -3.91
C SER A 111 -0.57 -5.88 -4.06
N PHE A 112 0.66 -5.67 -3.59
CA PHE A 112 1.65 -6.74 -3.49
C PHE A 112 1.15 -7.88 -2.59
N HIS A 113 0.54 -7.56 -1.44
CA HIS A 113 -0.03 -8.56 -0.53
C HIS A 113 -1.15 -9.38 -1.19
N TYR A 114 -1.92 -8.75 -2.09
CA TYR A 114 -2.89 -9.48 -2.90
C TYR A 114 -2.22 -10.48 -3.84
N LEU A 115 -1.10 -10.11 -4.48
CA LEU A 115 -0.34 -11.05 -5.31
C LEU A 115 0.17 -12.23 -4.49
N ILE A 116 0.61 -12.01 -3.24
CA ILE A 116 0.99 -13.09 -2.34
C ILE A 116 -0.19 -14.02 -2.04
N GLU A 117 -1.36 -13.48 -1.71
CA GLU A 117 -2.55 -14.30 -1.46
C GLU A 117 -2.98 -15.07 -2.72
N ARG A 118 -2.95 -14.43 -3.90
CA ARG A 118 -3.25 -15.06 -5.19
C ARG A 118 -2.28 -16.18 -5.53
N TYR A 119 -1.01 -16.00 -5.22
CA TYR A 119 0.01 -17.01 -5.41
C TYR A 119 -0.24 -18.24 -4.52
N CYS A 120 -0.59 -18.02 -3.26
CA CYS A 120 -0.99 -19.09 -2.36
C CYS A 120 -2.24 -19.84 -2.84
N ILE A 121 -3.25 -19.13 -3.38
CA ILE A 121 -4.44 -19.77 -3.98
C ILE A 121 -4.05 -20.62 -5.18
N LEU A 122 -3.13 -20.14 -6.02
CA LEU A 122 -2.63 -20.89 -7.17
C LEU A 122 -1.93 -22.19 -6.75
N LEU A 123 -1.19 -22.16 -5.64
CA LEU A 123 -0.48 -23.33 -5.10
C LEU A 123 -1.36 -24.30 -4.32
N ASP A 124 -2.43 -23.79 -3.72
CA ASP A 124 -3.29 -24.54 -2.82
C ASP A 124 -4.74 -24.09 -3.01
N ASP A 125 -5.48 -24.84 -3.82
CA ASP A 125 -6.88 -24.57 -4.22
C ASP A 125 -7.90 -24.76 -3.08
N VAL A 126 -7.46 -24.66 -1.82
CA VAL A 126 -8.34 -24.89 -0.67
C VAL A 126 -9.11 -23.60 -0.39
N GLY A 127 -10.34 -23.57 -0.90
CA GLY A 127 -11.33 -22.56 -0.57
C GLY A 127 -11.49 -22.37 0.95
N ARG A 128 -11.92 -21.16 1.32
CA ARG A 128 -12.28 -20.64 2.66
C ARG A 128 -12.19 -21.68 3.79
N ASN A 129 -11.03 -21.83 4.40
CA ASN A 129 -10.82 -22.39 5.75
C ASN A 129 -9.42 -22.01 6.26
N ASN A 130 -9.23 -21.91 7.58
CA ASN A 130 -7.99 -21.48 8.27
C ASN A 130 -6.74 -22.37 8.04
N GLU A 131 -6.82 -23.31 7.10
CA GLU A 131 -5.85 -24.34 6.76
C GLU A 131 -5.15 -24.11 5.41
N GLY A 132 -5.64 -23.17 4.58
CA GLY A 132 -4.96 -22.81 3.33
C GLY A 132 -3.58 -22.19 3.56
N LEU A 133 -2.72 -22.24 2.53
CA LEU A 133 -1.35 -21.71 2.62
C LEU A 133 -1.29 -20.26 3.10
N TYR A 134 -2.09 -19.36 2.52
CA TYR A 134 -2.05 -17.95 2.92
C TYR A 134 -2.51 -17.73 4.37
N PRO A 135 -3.67 -18.25 4.83
CA PRO A 135 -4.03 -18.15 6.24
C PRO A 135 -3.00 -18.74 7.21
N ALA A 136 -2.37 -19.86 6.87
CA ALA A 136 -1.34 -20.49 7.69
C ALA A 136 -0.07 -19.64 7.76
N TYR A 137 0.43 -19.18 6.61
CA TYR A 137 1.56 -18.27 6.51
C TYR A 137 1.28 -16.96 7.26
N LYS A 138 0.11 -16.34 7.04
CA LYS A 138 -0.27 -15.09 7.70
C LYS A 138 -0.20 -15.22 9.22
N ARG A 139 -0.81 -16.28 9.75
CA ARG A 139 -0.88 -16.55 11.21
C ARG A 139 0.48 -16.86 11.83
N LYS A 140 1.29 -17.70 11.17
CA LYS A 140 2.53 -18.27 11.75
C LYS A 140 3.77 -17.42 11.49
N ILE A 141 3.78 -16.64 10.42
CA ILE A 141 4.98 -15.92 9.96
C ILE A 141 4.66 -14.43 9.84
N TYR A 142 3.89 -14.01 8.84
CA TYR A 142 3.68 -12.59 8.54
C TYR A 142 3.23 -11.79 9.77
N SER A 143 2.17 -12.20 10.46
CA SER A 143 1.68 -11.48 11.64
C SER A 143 2.62 -11.53 12.85
N GLN A 144 3.59 -12.45 12.88
CA GLN A 144 4.61 -12.53 13.94
C GLN A 144 5.81 -11.62 13.65
N THR A 145 6.07 -11.36 12.37
CA THR A 145 7.20 -10.53 11.91
C THR A 145 6.78 -9.17 11.38
N TRP A 146 5.49 -8.87 11.32
CA TRP A 146 4.98 -7.58 10.84
C TRP A 146 5.60 -6.43 11.63
N GLY A 147 6.05 -5.39 10.94
CA GLY A 147 6.82 -4.33 11.61
C GLY A 147 8.32 -4.56 11.69
N THR A 148 8.84 -5.78 11.46
CA THR A 148 10.24 -6.15 11.76
C THR A 148 11.08 -6.46 10.52
N GLN A 149 12.40 -6.55 10.73
CA GLN A 149 13.40 -6.93 9.72
C GLN A 149 13.24 -8.33 9.13
N ASP A 150 12.46 -9.18 9.78
CA ASP A 150 12.20 -10.55 9.34
C ASP A 150 10.96 -10.63 8.43
N CYS A 151 10.23 -9.52 8.25
CA CYS A 151 9.08 -9.46 7.35
C CYS A 151 9.53 -9.31 5.89
N LEU A 152 9.79 -10.45 5.24
CA LEU A 152 10.23 -10.48 3.84
C LEU A 152 9.18 -9.89 2.90
N GLU A 153 7.89 -10.13 3.18
CA GLU A 153 6.79 -9.64 2.37
C GLU A 153 6.73 -8.11 2.33
N GLU A 154 6.88 -7.44 3.46
CA GLU A 154 6.90 -5.98 3.54
C GLU A 154 8.11 -5.37 2.83
N THR A 155 9.27 -6.00 3.01
CA THR A 155 10.51 -5.61 2.32
C THR A 155 10.33 -5.70 0.81
N LEU A 156 9.75 -6.80 0.33
CA LEU A 156 9.47 -7.01 -1.09
C LEU A 156 8.35 -6.10 -1.60
N ALA A 157 7.33 -5.78 -0.80
CA ALA A 157 6.26 -4.85 -1.14
C ALA A 157 6.82 -3.46 -1.44
N ASN A 158 7.68 -2.94 -0.56
CA ASN A 158 8.41 -1.68 -0.79
C ASN A 158 9.28 -1.74 -2.06
N ALA A 159 10.10 -2.79 -2.19
CA ALA A 159 10.97 -2.92 -3.37
C ALA A 159 10.18 -3.03 -4.69
N PHE A 160 9.01 -3.69 -4.64
CA PHE A 160 8.14 -3.88 -5.79
C PHE A 160 7.57 -2.56 -6.34
N VAL A 161 7.33 -1.54 -5.50
CA VAL A 161 6.86 -0.22 -5.94
C VAL A 161 7.76 0.36 -7.04
N LEU A 162 9.08 0.36 -6.82
CA LEU A 162 10.03 0.90 -7.80
C LEU A 162 10.12 0.04 -9.07
N LYS A 163 9.87 -1.28 -8.97
CA LYS A 163 9.84 -2.20 -10.11
C LYS A 163 8.58 -2.02 -10.95
N ALA A 164 7.45 -1.74 -10.32
CA ALA A 164 6.17 -1.54 -10.98
C ALA A 164 6.08 -0.19 -11.73
N HIS A 165 6.88 0.79 -11.32
CA HIS A 165 6.90 2.12 -11.92
C HIS A 165 8.27 2.49 -12.53
N PRO A 166 8.74 1.78 -13.57
CA PRO A 166 10.05 2.04 -14.18
C PRO A 166 10.13 3.42 -14.84
N TYR A 167 8.99 3.97 -15.25
CA TYR A 167 8.85 5.26 -15.93
C TYR A 167 8.88 6.48 -14.99
N TRP A 168 8.88 6.28 -13.67
CA TRP A 168 9.03 7.39 -12.73
C TRP A 168 10.36 8.11 -12.96
N THR A 169 10.31 9.43 -12.81
CA THR A 169 11.49 10.31 -12.84
C THR A 169 12.42 10.00 -11.67
N ASP A 170 13.70 10.37 -11.81
CA ASP A 170 14.69 10.19 -10.73
C ASP A 170 14.22 10.88 -9.45
N LYS A 171 13.66 12.09 -9.55
CA LYS A 171 13.07 12.82 -8.41
C LYS A 171 11.98 12.02 -7.67
N GLN A 172 11.12 11.30 -8.40
CA GLN A 172 10.08 10.46 -7.78
C GLN A 172 10.70 9.23 -7.11
N LYS A 173 11.64 8.57 -7.78
CA LYS A 173 12.35 7.40 -7.23
C LYS A 173 13.16 7.77 -5.99
N ASP A 174 13.87 8.90 -6.02
CA ASP A 174 14.66 9.43 -4.91
C ASP A 174 13.78 9.74 -3.70
N TYR A 175 12.60 10.35 -3.92
CA TYR A 175 11.65 10.58 -2.83
C TYR A 175 11.21 9.26 -2.18
N ILE A 176 10.80 8.27 -2.97
CA ILE A 176 10.35 6.97 -2.45
C ILE A 176 11.50 6.23 -1.74
N GLN A 177 12.70 6.27 -2.29
CA GLN A 177 13.89 5.74 -1.64
C GLN A 177 14.19 6.43 -0.31
N SER A 178 14.02 7.75 -0.24
CA SER A 178 14.17 8.50 1.02
C SER A 178 13.10 8.16 2.04
N VAL A 179 11.88 7.84 1.61
CA VAL A 179 10.81 7.33 2.48
C VAL A 179 11.25 6.01 3.12
N TYR A 180 11.70 5.04 2.32
CA TYR A 180 12.17 3.75 2.83
C TYR A 180 13.34 3.90 3.79
N ALA A 181 14.31 4.76 3.49
CA ALA A 181 15.45 5.06 4.35
C ALA A 181 15.08 5.57 5.76
N ARG A 182 13.84 6.05 5.96
CA ARG A 182 13.34 6.60 7.23
C ARG A 182 12.29 5.72 7.90
N GLN A 183 11.92 4.60 7.29
CA GLN A 183 11.02 3.62 7.89
C GLN A 183 11.77 2.76 8.91
N ARG A 184 11.02 2.12 9.80
CA ARG A 184 11.57 1.32 10.90
C ARG A 184 11.92 -0.10 10.45
N GLU A 185 12.92 -0.69 11.10
CA GLU A 185 13.20 -2.14 11.04
C GLU A 185 13.27 -2.69 9.60
N GLY A 186 12.43 -3.65 9.23
CA GLY A 186 12.49 -4.30 7.92
C GLY A 186 12.14 -3.45 6.73
N TYR A 187 11.36 -2.40 6.95
CA TYR A 187 10.92 -1.52 5.87
C TYR A 187 12.09 -0.74 5.27
N ILE A 188 13.16 -0.47 6.05
CA ILE A 188 14.37 0.19 5.55
C ILE A 188 15.20 -0.73 4.64
N GLN A 189 15.06 -2.05 4.73
CA GLN A 189 15.88 -2.98 3.95
C GLN A 189 15.64 -2.83 2.44
N ALA A 190 14.41 -2.49 2.06
CA ALA A 190 14.05 -2.22 0.66
C ALA A 190 14.90 -1.12 0.02
N HIS A 191 15.40 -0.16 0.82
CA HIS A 191 16.27 0.91 0.35
C HIS A 191 17.58 0.39 -0.26
N ASN A 192 18.15 -0.65 0.35
CA ASN A 192 19.49 -1.15 0.03
C ASN A 192 19.48 -2.41 -0.85
N LEU A 193 18.31 -2.77 -1.39
CA LEU A 193 18.13 -4.04 -2.08
C LEU A 193 18.66 -3.99 -3.51
N ASN A 194 19.68 -4.80 -3.81
CA ASN A 194 20.18 -4.99 -5.16
C ASN A 194 19.37 -6.08 -5.91
N PRO A 195 19.53 -6.22 -7.24
CA PRO A 195 18.76 -7.20 -8.02
C PRO A 195 18.95 -8.67 -7.58
N VAL A 196 20.15 -9.04 -7.12
CA VAL A 196 20.45 -10.41 -6.66
C VAL A 196 19.71 -10.69 -5.36
N HIS A 197 19.86 -9.82 -4.36
CA HIS A 197 19.16 -9.94 -3.08
C HIS A 197 17.64 -9.93 -3.28
N TYR A 198 17.12 -9.10 -4.20
CA TYR A 198 15.70 -9.06 -4.51
C TYR A 198 15.16 -10.42 -4.98
N GLN A 199 15.87 -11.08 -5.89
CA GLN A 199 15.47 -12.41 -6.36
C GLN A 199 15.61 -13.49 -5.27
N GLU A 200 16.67 -13.41 -4.46
CA GLU A 200 16.88 -14.33 -3.33
C GLU A 200 15.74 -14.23 -2.30
N LEU A 201 15.31 -13.00 -1.96
CA LEU A 201 14.20 -12.79 -1.02
C LEU A 201 12.89 -13.41 -1.50
N TYR A 202 12.61 -13.40 -2.81
CA TYR A 202 11.44 -14.11 -3.34
C TYR A 202 11.53 -15.62 -3.13
N GLY A 203 12.70 -16.22 -3.34
CA GLY A 203 12.90 -17.65 -3.08
C GLY A 203 12.70 -18.00 -1.60
N LEU A 204 13.19 -17.14 -0.70
CA LEU A 204 12.98 -17.30 0.75
C LEU A 204 11.51 -17.17 1.13
N LEU A 205 10.81 -16.15 0.62
CA LEU A 205 9.38 -15.95 0.86
C LEU A 205 8.56 -17.11 0.27
N GLU A 206 8.86 -17.58 -0.93
CA GLU A 206 8.21 -18.74 -1.55
C GLU A 206 8.32 -19.99 -0.68
N ASN A 207 9.49 -20.24 -0.09
CA ASN A 207 9.68 -21.32 0.88
C ASN A 207 8.85 -21.13 2.16
N GLN A 208 8.76 -19.89 2.68
CA GLN A 208 7.89 -19.57 3.82
C GLN A 208 6.40 -19.83 3.52
N LEU A 209 5.96 -19.53 2.29
CA LEU A 209 4.57 -19.70 1.86
C LEU A 209 4.21 -21.18 1.64
N ARG A 210 5.08 -21.96 0.98
CA ARG A 210 4.82 -23.36 0.61
C ARG A 210 4.95 -24.34 1.77
N GLY A 211 5.81 -24.05 2.75
CA GLY A 211 6.16 -25.00 3.80
C GLY A 211 6.75 -26.29 3.20
N GLN A 212 6.18 -27.45 3.54
CA GLN A 212 6.64 -28.77 3.08
C GLN A 212 5.98 -29.28 1.79
N ARG A 213 5.07 -28.51 1.17
CA ARG A 213 4.31 -28.99 0.01
C ARG A 213 5.15 -28.93 -1.27
N SER A 214 5.24 -30.05 -1.99
CA SER A 214 5.96 -30.15 -3.27
C SER A 214 5.19 -29.49 -4.41
N ALA A 215 5.87 -28.67 -5.22
CA ALA A 215 5.28 -28.05 -6.40
C ALA A 215 5.23 -29.03 -7.59
N HIS A 216 4.07 -29.15 -8.22
CA HIS A 216 3.95 -29.59 -9.61
C HIS A 216 3.54 -28.38 -10.45
N GLU A 217 4.27 -28.11 -11.54
CA GLU A 217 3.91 -27.19 -12.65
C GLU A 217 3.37 -25.78 -12.28
N VAL A 218 3.85 -25.15 -11.20
CA VAL A 218 3.52 -23.73 -10.87
C VAL A 218 4.75 -22.84 -11.07
N PRO A 219 4.62 -21.62 -11.64
CA PRO A 219 5.72 -20.66 -11.72
C PRO A 219 6.30 -20.33 -10.33
N SER A 220 7.57 -19.89 -10.31
CA SER A 220 8.17 -19.33 -9.09
C SER A 220 7.38 -18.11 -8.62
N LEU A 221 7.48 -17.74 -7.34
CA LEU A 221 6.82 -16.54 -6.84
C LEU A 221 7.33 -15.29 -7.59
N TYR A 222 8.63 -15.25 -7.86
CA TYR A 222 9.26 -14.19 -8.65
C TYR A 222 8.60 -14.05 -10.02
N ASP A 223 8.50 -15.15 -10.79
CA ASP A 223 7.91 -15.15 -12.13
C ASP A 223 6.43 -14.80 -12.09
N PHE A 224 5.70 -15.33 -11.11
CA PHE A 224 4.28 -15.01 -10.91
C PHE A 224 4.07 -13.51 -10.71
N VAL A 225 4.81 -12.88 -9.79
CA VAL A 225 4.67 -11.44 -9.52
C VAL A 225 5.06 -10.61 -10.75
N HIS A 226 6.19 -10.91 -11.38
CA HIS A 226 6.70 -10.09 -12.48
C HIS A 226 5.92 -10.26 -13.79
N LYS A 227 5.25 -11.40 -14.00
CA LYS A 227 4.29 -11.56 -15.11
C LYS A 227 3.10 -10.62 -15.02
N ASN A 228 2.77 -10.14 -13.81
CA ASN A 228 1.70 -9.18 -13.61
C ASN A 228 2.15 -7.72 -13.81
N LEU A 229 3.35 -7.44 -14.32
CA LEU A 229 3.82 -6.08 -14.63
C LEU A 229 3.44 -5.62 -16.06
N PRO A 230 3.06 -4.34 -16.27
CA PRO A 230 2.78 -3.33 -15.24
C PRO A 230 1.53 -3.72 -14.44
N PHE A 231 1.66 -3.76 -13.11
CA PHE A 231 0.58 -4.19 -12.24
C PHE A 231 -0.53 -3.16 -12.28
N ARG A 232 -1.72 -3.61 -12.67
CA ARG A 232 -2.93 -2.82 -12.61
C ARG A 232 -3.76 -3.44 -11.49
N PHE A 233 -3.94 -2.71 -10.39
CA PHE A 233 -4.92 -3.05 -9.35
C PHE A 233 -6.37 -3.05 -9.89
N ILE A 234 -6.56 -2.79 -11.20
CA ILE A 234 -7.83 -2.92 -11.93
C ILE A 234 -8.35 -4.36 -11.77
N GLY A 235 -9.43 -4.49 -10.99
CA GLY A 235 -10.04 -5.77 -10.62
C GLY A 235 -10.02 -6.06 -9.11
N LEU A 236 -9.25 -5.28 -8.34
CA LEU A 236 -9.34 -5.25 -6.87
C LEU A 236 -10.37 -4.20 -6.44
N PRO A 237 -11.32 -4.56 -5.55
CA PRO A 237 -12.14 -3.56 -4.88
C PRO A 237 -11.25 -2.59 -4.09
N VAL A 238 -11.55 -1.30 -4.20
CA VAL A 238 -10.88 -0.24 -3.44
C VAL A 238 -11.92 0.46 -2.59
N TYR A 239 -11.56 0.77 -1.36
CA TYR A 239 -12.41 1.46 -0.39
C TYR A 239 -11.65 2.66 0.17
N LEU A 240 -12.34 3.79 0.32
CA LEU A 240 -11.88 4.87 1.18
C LEU A 240 -12.39 4.61 2.60
N VAL A 241 -11.48 4.70 3.56
CA VAL A 241 -11.79 4.56 4.99
C VAL A 241 -11.93 5.95 5.59
N ASN A 242 -13.02 6.17 6.31
CA ASN A 242 -13.11 7.29 7.22
C ASN A 242 -12.34 6.94 8.50
N ASP A 243 -11.07 7.33 8.51
CA ASP A 243 -10.13 7.24 9.63
C ASP A 243 -10.06 8.54 10.42
N CYS A 244 -10.89 9.52 10.08
CA CYS A 244 -10.99 10.79 10.79
C CYS A 244 -11.79 10.61 12.08
N GLY A 245 -11.54 11.49 13.07
CA GLY A 245 -12.36 11.53 14.28
C GLY A 245 -13.79 11.99 14.05
N LYS A 246 -14.08 12.63 12.90
CA LYS A 246 -15.39 13.20 12.53
C LYS A 246 -15.69 13.04 11.05
N LEU A 247 -16.96 12.80 10.72
CA LEU A 247 -17.44 12.66 9.33
C LEU A 247 -17.23 13.94 8.50
N GLU A 248 -17.38 15.12 9.11
CA GLU A 248 -17.20 16.39 8.40
C GLU A 248 -15.75 16.60 7.95
N GLU A 249 -14.78 16.12 8.75
CA GLU A 249 -13.36 16.17 8.40
C GLU A 249 -13.05 15.23 7.24
N PHE A 250 -13.63 14.02 7.26
CA PHE A 250 -13.55 13.08 6.16
C PHE A 250 -14.13 13.65 4.86
N ILE A 251 -15.34 14.22 4.90
CA ILE A 251 -15.99 14.82 3.72
C ILE A 251 -15.10 15.93 3.13
N GLN A 252 -14.51 16.79 3.97
CA GLN A 252 -13.59 17.83 3.52
C GLN A 252 -12.34 17.26 2.84
N ILE A 253 -11.76 16.19 3.37
CA ILE A 253 -10.61 15.50 2.75
C ILE A 253 -11.01 14.93 1.39
N VAL A 254 -12.15 14.23 1.32
CA VAL A 254 -12.64 13.61 0.08
C VAL A 254 -12.91 14.67 -0.98
N GLU A 255 -13.63 15.74 -0.65
CA GLU A 255 -13.92 16.83 -1.60
C GLU A 255 -12.64 17.50 -2.13
N LEU A 256 -11.58 17.58 -1.31
CA LEU A 256 -10.35 18.27 -1.69
C LEU A 256 -9.36 17.37 -2.43
N LEU A 257 -9.23 16.11 -2.04
CA LEU A 257 -8.23 15.18 -2.56
C LEU A 257 -8.82 14.22 -3.59
N PHE A 258 -10.08 13.84 -3.43
CA PHE A 258 -10.80 12.85 -4.25
C PHE A 258 -12.11 13.41 -4.82
N PRO A 259 -12.09 14.53 -5.58
CA PRO A 259 -13.28 15.33 -5.92
C PRO A 259 -14.33 14.63 -6.80
N GLN A 260 -14.18 13.34 -7.12
CA GLN A 260 -15.08 12.54 -7.96
C GLN A 260 -15.76 11.38 -7.24
N ILE A 261 -15.41 11.15 -5.97
CA ILE A 261 -15.99 10.13 -5.12
C ILE A 261 -17.00 10.81 -4.19
#